data_AF-A0A2H0IPN1-F1
#
_entry.id   AF-A0A2H0IPN1-F1
#
_cell.length_a   1.000
_cell.length_b   1.000
_cell.length_c   1.000
_cell.angle_alpha   90.00
_cell.angle_beta   90.00
_cell.angle_gamma   90.00
#
_symmetry.space_group_name_H-M   'P 1'
#
loop_
_entity.id
_entity.type
_entity.pdbx_description
1 polymer ?
#
loop_
_entity_poly.entity_id
_entity_poly.type
_entity_poly.pdbx_seq_one_letter_code
_entity_poly.pdbx_strand_id
1 'polypeptide(L)'
;MMIYSQLEMVASRDAFIVLLMLLLIAFAISKVAFPKVFSELISPNKLFGFRVREDLGTNLRPFSSEHLYFTALSSLSISFVGLYLLNSLAIGSLPDYLIIDHFGVAILQWLGLALGLNILVYIKFMLILIFASLFDMKEAISRHFIDMINASLFFFLIMLLFLGLISLSSFIPNPQYVHAAVLVAILFYYYRGLLIYVRLLNERAHSKLYIFSYICATELAPLTIGLVLIFNSQI
;
A
#
# COMPACT_ATOMS: atom_id res chain seq x y z
N MET A 1 6.53 11.44 35.22
CA MET A 1 5.89 10.52 34.25
C MET A 1 5.40 11.23 32.99
N MET A 2 4.69 12.37 33.10
CA MET A 2 4.15 13.11 31.94
C MET A 2 5.20 13.79 31.03
N ILE A 3 6.41 14.07 31.52
CA ILE A 3 7.49 14.71 30.74
C ILE A 3 8.26 13.67 29.87
N TYR A 4 8.43 12.45 30.38
CA TYR A 4 9.12 11.37 29.63
C TYR A 4 8.31 10.94 28.40
N SER A 5 6.99 10.82 28.54
CA SER A 5 6.11 10.52 27.40
C SER A 5 6.12 11.60 26.31
N GLN A 6 6.34 12.87 26.68
CA GLN A 6 6.43 13.96 25.71
C GLN A 6 7.77 13.94 24.96
N LEU A 7 8.87 13.53 25.61
CA LEU A 7 10.18 13.39 24.96
C LEU A 7 10.21 12.22 23.96
N GLU A 8 9.62 11.08 24.30
CA GLU A 8 9.49 9.92 23.38
C GLU A 8 8.63 10.25 22.17
N MET A 9 7.53 11.00 22.36
CA MET A 9 6.70 11.49 21.25
C MET A 9 7.43 12.49 20.34
N VAL A 10 8.36 13.29 20.87
CA VAL A 10 9.15 14.23 20.06
C VAL A 10 10.24 13.49 19.28
N ALA A 11 10.94 12.54 19.90
CA ALA A 11 11.99 11.75 19.23
C ALA A 11 11.44 10.87 18.10
N SER A 12 10.27 10.25 18.30
CA SER A 12 9.58 9.49 17.26
C SER A 12 9.10 10.37 16.11
N ARG A 13 8.58 11.57 16.40
CA ARG A 13 8.18 12.54 15.37
C ARG A 13 9.33 12.94 14.45
N ASP A 14 10.50 13.24 15.01
CA ASP A 14 11.66 13.65 14.23
C ASP A 14 12.11 12.52 13.27
N ALA A 15 12.04 11.26 13.72
CA ALA A 15 12.31 10.09 12.87
C ALA A 15 11.31 9.99 11.70
N PHE A 16 10.01 10.15 11.96
CA PHE A 16 8.98 10.12 10.90
C PHE A 16 9.15 11.25 9.90
N ILE A 17 9.55 12.45 10.33
CA ILE A 17 9.81 13.58 9.44
C ILE A 17 10.98 13.25 8.49
N VAL A 18 12.06 12.68 9.01
CA VAL A 18 13.21 12.28 8.17
C VAL A 18 12.83 11.18 7.19
N LEU A 19 12.08 10.16 7.62
CA LEU A 19 11.58 9.10 6.74
C LEU A 19 10.68 9.67 5.62
N LEU A 20 9.80 10.61 5.97
CA LEU A 20 8.96 11.33 5.01
C LEU A 20 9.81 12.08 3.97
N MET A 21 10.83 12.83 4.41
CA MET A 21 11.73 13.54 3.49
C MET A 21 12.45 12.59 2.55
N LEU A 22 12.97 11.47 3.07
CA LEU A 22 13.66 10.47 2.27
C LEU A 22 12.74 9.86 1.22
N LEU A 23 11.49 9.54 1.57
CA LEU A 23 10.48 9.07 0.63
C LEU A 23 10.14 10.11 -0.43
N LEU A 24 9.94 11.38 -0.05
CA LEU A 24 9.66 12.45 -1.02
C LEU A 24 10.82 12.68 -1.99
N ILE A 25 12.07 12.58 -1.51
CA ILE A 25 13.26 12.61 -2.36
C ILE A 25 13.25 11.42 -3.33
N ALA A 26 12.92 10.22 -2.86
CA ALA A 26 12.79 9.05 -3.72
C ALA A 26 11.72 9.24 -4.80
N PHE A 27 10.55 9.80 -4.46
CA PHE A 27 9.51 10.16 -5.43
C PHE A 27 9.97 11.24 -6.42
N ALA A 28 10.73 12.24 -5.96
CA ALA A 28 11.29 13.28 -6.82
C ALA A 28 12.31 12.70 -7.82
N ILE A 29 13.20 11.83 -7.36
CA ILE A 29 14.15 11.09 -8.22
C ILE A 29 13.37 10.23 -9.22
N SER A 30 12.33 9.51 -8.77
CA SER A 30 11.47 8.69 -9.63
C SER A 30 10.86 9.49 -10.77
N LYS A 31 10.41 10.72 -10.49
CA LYS A 31 9.81 11.63 -11.49
C LYS A 31 10.82 12.04 -12.56
N VAL A 32 12.08 12.23 -12.20
CA VAL A 32 13.15 12.62 -13.13
C VAL A 32 13.70 11.42 -13.91
N ALA A 33 13.91 10.29 -13.23
CA ALA A 33 14.48 9.09 -13.83
C ALA A 33 13.50 8.38 -14.79
N PHE A 34 12.21 8.32 -14.42
CA PHE A 34 11.18 7.59 -15.18
C PHE A 34 9.92 8.43 -15.41
N PRO A 35 10.00 9.57 -16.11
CA PRO A 35 8.89 10.53 -16.20
C PRO A 35 7.62 9.95 -16.83
N LYS A 36 7.77 9.10 -17.86
CA LYS A 36 6.63 8.45 -18.53
C LYS A 36 5.89 7.50 -17.58
N VAL A 37 6.62 6.54 -17.01
CA VAL A 37 6.05 5.56 -16.06
C VAL A 37 5.46 6.28 -14.84
N PHE A 38 6.17 7.25 -14.26
CA PHE A 38 5.68 8.03 -13.13
C PHE A 38 4.34 8.73 -13.43
N SER A 39 4.22 9.37 -14.60
CA SER A 39 2.98 10.05 -15.00
C SER A 39 1.80 9.09 -15.20
N GLU A 40 2.08 7.87 -15.65
CA GLU A 40 1.07 6.83 -15.82
C GLU A 40 0.64 6.25 -14.47
N LEU A 41 1.59 6.03 -13.56
CA LEU A 41 1.34 5.51 -12.21
C LEU A 41 0.56 6.50 -11.34
N ILE A 42 0.89 7.79 -11.43
CA ILE A 42 0.31 8.85 -10.59
C ILE A 42 -0.79 9.60 -11.36
N SER A 43 -1.66 8.86 -12.03
CA SER A 43 -2.81 9.45 -12.73
C SER A 43 -4.09 9.23 -11.91
N PRO A 44 -4.80 10.30 -11.48
CA PRO A 44 -6.04 10.15 -10.69
C PRO A 44 -7.14 9.43 -11.48
N ASN A 45 -7.09 9.56 -12.82
CA ASN A 45 -7.96 8.84 -13.73
C ASN A 45 -7.81 7.32 -13.62
N LYS A 46 -6.66 6.79 -13.15
CA LYS A 46 -6.51 5.35 -12.88
C LYS A 46 -7.05 4.92 -11.53
N LEU A 47 -7.33 5.84 -10.59
CA LEU A 47 -8.08 5.48 -9.39
C LEU A 47 -9.58 5.60 -9.57
N PHE A 48 -10.06 6.59 -10.31
CA PHE A 48 -11.51 6.82 -10.43
C PHE A 48 -12.08 6.39 -11.79
N GLY A 49 -11.22 6.03 -12.75
CA GLY A 49 -11.62 5.60 -14.08
C GLY A 49 -11.96 4.12 -14.13
N PHE A 50 -13.23 3.84 -14.45
CA PHE A 50 -13.74 2.51 -14.75
C PHE A 50 -13.49 2.08 -16.20
N ARG A 51 -13.06 3.00 -17.07
CA ARG A 51 -12.83 2.72 -18.49
C ARG A 51 -11.47 2.06 -18.68
N VAL A 52 -11.47 0.89 -19.32
CA VAL A 52 -10.26 0.24 -19.82
C VAL A 52 -9.68 1.16 -20.89
N ARG A 53 -8.52 1.75 -20.61
CA ARG A 53 -7.76 2.45 -21.64
C ARG A 53 -6.95 1.37 -22.35
N GLU A 54 -6.98 1.38 -23.68
CA GLU A 54 -5.98 0.68 -24.47
C GLU A 54 -4.66 1.40 -24.22
N ASP A 55 -4.00 1.08 -23.11
CA ASP A 55 -2.67 1.59 -22.81
C ASP A 55 -1.77 1.05 -23.92
N LEU A 56 -1.25 1.97 -24.76
CA LEU A 56 -0.23 1.70 -25.77
C LEU A 56 0.93 0.99 -25.07
N GLY A 57 1.03 -0.33 -25.28
CA GLY A 57 2.11 -1.12 -24.73
C GLY A 57 1.62 -2.37 -24.03
N THR A 58 1.10 -3.30 -24.81
CA THR A 58 0.92 -4.74 -24.54
C THR A 58 2.22 -5.47 -24.10
N ASN A 59 3.26 -4.73 -23.71
CA ASN A 59 4.62 -5.17 -23.41
C ASN A 59 5.18 -4.64 -22.08
N LEU A 60 4.35 -4.06 -21.19
CA LEU A 60 4.79 -3.80 -19.82
C LEU A 60 4.89 -5.15 -19.08
N ARG A 61 6.07 -5.74 -19.17
CA ARG A 61 6.41 -6.96 -18.45
C ARG A 61 6.37 -6.63 -16.95
N PRO A 62 5.61 -7.38 -16.12
CA PRO A 62 5.54 -7.13 -14.68
C PRO A 62 6.92 -7.18 -13.99
N PHE A 63 7.91 -7.81 -14.63
CA PHE A 63 9.32 -7.88 -14.19
C PHE A 63 10.27 -6.89 -14.89
N SER A 64 9.76 -5.81 -15.50
CA SER A 64 10.64 -4.73 -15.93
C SER A 64 11.33 -4.07 -14.74
N SER A 65 12.55 -3.57 -14.93
CA SER A 65 13.32 -2.87 -13.90
C SER A 65 12.54 -1.71 -13.27
N GLU A 66 11.77 -1.00 -14.08
CA GLU A 66 10.94 0.13 -13.70
C GLU A 66 9.83 -0.32 -12.76
N HIS A 67 9.11 -1.39 -13.10
CA HIS A 67 8.05 -1.93 -12.25
C HIS A 67 8.57 -2.50 -10.93
N LEU A 68 9.72 -3.16 -10.93
CA LEU A 68 10.36 -3.64 -9.69
C LEU A 68 10.69 -2.46 -8.76
N TYR A 69 11.24 -1.38 -9.33
CA TYR A 69 11.53 -0.15 -8.59
C TYR A 69 10.27 0.49 -8.00
N PHE A 70 9.20 0.66 -8.79
CA PHE A 70 7.95 1.24 -8.30
C PHE A 70 7.21 0.33 -7.31
N THR A 71 7.35 -0.99 -7.44
CA THR A 71 6.82 -1.96 -6.46
C THR A 71 7.55 -1.82 -5.12
N ALA A 72 8.88 -1.69 -5.13
CA ALA A 72 9.65 -1.41 -3.94
C ALA A 72 9.27 -0.05 -3.32
N LEU A 73 9.10 0.99 -4.15
CA LEU A 73 8.67 2.32 -3.69
C LEU A 73 7.27 2.29 -3.06
N SER A 74 6.34 1.51 -3.62
CA SER A 74 5.02 1.29 -3.03
C SER A 74 5.12 0.59 -1.68
N SER A 75 6.01 -0.40 -1.54
CA SER A 75 6.22 -1.13 -0.28
C SER A 75 6.85 -0.25 0.80
N LEU A 76 7.79 0.62 0.43
CA LEU A 76 8.36 1.63 1.32
C LEU A 76 7.30 2.64 1.81
N SER A 77 6.38 3.03 0.93
CA SER A 77 5.27 3.94 1.27
C SER A 77 4.26 3.29 2.20
N ILE A 78 3.87 2.03 1.93
CA ILE A 78 2.98 1.25 2.81
C ILE A 78 3.64 1.02 4.17
N SER A 79 4.93 0.69 4.19
CA SER A 79 5.70 0.52 5.43
C SER A 79 5.70 1.78 6.29
N PHE A 80 5.92 2.95 5.68
CA PHE A 80 5.87 4.23 6.39
C PHE A 80 4.49 4.47 7.01
N VAL A 81 3.42 4.33 6.22
CA VAL A 81 2.04 4.51 6.70
C VAL A 81 1.72 3.51 7.81
N GLY A 82 2.08 2.24 7.63
CA GLY A 82 1.89 1.18 8.62
C GLY A 82 2.60 1.47 9.93
N LEU A 83 3.90 1.80 9.87
CA LEU A 83 4.71 2.11 11.04
C LEU A 83 4.19 3.34 11.79
N TYR A 84 3.77 4.38 11.06
CA TYR A 84 3.17 5.60 11.63
C TYR A 84 1.86 5.28 12.36
N LEU A 85 0.95 4.53 11.72
CA LEU A 85 -0.33 4.16 12.31
C LEU A 85 -0.15 3.26 13.53
N LEU A 86 0.76 2.28 13.46
CA LEU A 86 1.06 1.39 14.59
C LEU A 86 1.59 2.16 15.79
N ASN A 87 2.58 3.04 15.61
CA ASN A 87 3.12 3.85 16.72
C ASN A 87 2.09 4.86 17.25
N SER A 88 1.21 5.39 16.39
CA SER A 88 0.15 6.31 16.82
C SER A 88 -0.99 5.61 17.57
N LEU A 89 -1.22 4.31 17.32
CA LEU A 89 -2.24 3.49 18.00
C LEU A 89 -1.70 2.78 19.25
N ALA A 90 -0.39 2.81 19.50
CA ALA A 90 0.32 2.06 20.54
C ALA A 90 0.04 2.54 21.98
N ILE A 91 -1.22 2.81 22.32
CA ILE A 91 -1.73 2.80 23.68
C ILE A 91 -2.09 1.33 24.00
N GLY A 92 -1.08 0.46 24.19
CA GLY A 92 -1.20 -0.71 25.09
C GLY A 92 -1.22 -2.15 24.55
N SER A 93 -1.22 -2.47 23.25
CA SER A 93 -1.35 -3.87 22.79
C SER A 93 -0.39 -4.35 21.70
N LEU A 94 0.63 -3.56 21.33
CA LEU A 94 1.63 -3.97 20.33
C LEU A 94 2.85 -4.60 20.99
N PRO A 95 3.49 -5.59 20.36
CA PRO A 95 4.70 -6.19 20.90
C PRO A 95 5.86 -5.18 20.89
N ASP A 96 6.64 -5.17 21.97
CA ASP A 96 7.67 -4.15 22.27
C ASP A 96 8.66 -3.89 21.12
N TYR A 97 8.89 -4.87 20.24
CA TYR A 97 9.81 -4.75 19.10
C TYR A 97 9.34 -3.78 17.99
N LEU A 98 8.09 -3.30 18.02
CA LEU A 98 7.53 -2.33 17.06
C LEU A 98 7.47 -0.90 17.59
N ILE A 99 7.82 -0.69 18.85
CA ILE A 99 7.87 0.63 19.48
C ILE A 99 9.17 1.31 19.05
N ILE A 100 9.08 2.58 18.65
CA ILE A 100 10.23 3.36 18.22
C ILE A 100 10.88 4.02 19.43
N ASP A 101 12.00 3.45 19.90
CA ASP A 101 12.80 4.04 20.97
C ASP A 101 13.87 5.01 20.43
N HIS A 102 14.47 4.69 19.29
CA HIS A 102 15.60 5.42 18.72
C HIS A 102 15.47 5.58 17.20
N PHE A 103 16.02 6.68 16.68
CA PHE A 103 16.03 7.00 15.25
C PHE A 103 16.59 5.86 14.37
N GLY A 104 17.70 5.24 14.79
CA GLY A 104 18.30 4.12 14.04
C GLY A 104 17.39 2.89 13.99
N VAL A 105 16.65 2.63 15.08
CA VAL A 105 15.68 1.54 15.17
C VAL A 105 14.50 1.82 14.24
N ALA A 106 14.01 3.07 14.19
CA ALA A 106 12.92 3.46 13.29
C ALA A 106 13.25 3.20 11.81
N ILE A 107 14.46 3.56 11.37
CA ILE A 107 14.91 3.30 9.98
C ILE A 107 14.98 1.80 9.71
N LEU A 108 15.54 1.03 10.64
CA LEU A 108 15.73 -0.41 10.46
C LEU A 108 14.39 -1.16 10.47
N GLN A 109 13.46 -0.79 11.36
CA GLN A 109 12.09 -1.29 11.37
C GLN A 109 11.36 -0.92 10.07
N TRP A 110 11.47 0.33 9.62
CA TRP A 110 10.85 0.78 8.37
C TRP A 110 11.37 0.02 7.14
N LEU A 111 12.69 -0.17 7.03
CA LEU A 111 13.30 -0.95 5.95
C LEU A 111 12.93 -2.43 6.04
N GLY A 112 12.94 -3.01 7.25
CA GLY A 112 12.54 -4.40 7.48
C GLY A 112 11.09 -4.68 7.10
N LEU A 113 10.18 -3.80 7.53
CA LEU A 113 8.76 -3.85 7.15
C LEU A 113 8.57 -3.65 5.64
N ALA A 114 9.30 -2.72 5.02
CA ALA A 114 9.23 -2.49 3.58
C ALA A 114 9.70 -3.72 2.79
N LEU A 115 10.78 -4.38 3.23
CA LEU A 115 11.28 -5.61 2.62
C LEU A 115 10.26 -6.74 2.76
N GLY A 116 9.70 -6.94 3.96
CA GLY A 116 8.67 -7.95 4.22
C GLY A 116 7.42 -7.74 3.37
N LEU A 117 6.94 -6.50 3.26
CA LEU A 117 5.80 -6.13 2.41
C LEU A 117 6.11 -6.34 0.93
N ASN A 118 7.33 -6.00 0.49
CA ASN A 118 7.74 -6.22 -0.90
C ASN A 118 7.73 -7.71 -1.25
N ILE A 119 8.25 -8.58 -0.37
CA ILE A 119 8.17 -10.03 -0.53
C ILE A 119 6.71 -10.49 -0.57
N LEU A 120 5.86 -9.97 0.31
CA LEU A 120 4.43 -10.31 0.36
C LEU A 120 3.71 -9.94 -0.95
N VAL A 121 4.07 -8.82 -1.58
CA VAL A 121 3.56 -8.43 -2.90
C VAL A 121 3.94 -9.44 -3.98
N TYR A 122 5.16 -9.98 -3.97
CA TYR A 122 5.57 -11.03 -4.91
C TYR A 122 4.89 -12.38 -4.63
N ILE A 123 4.69 -12.75 -3.35
CA ILE A 123 3.90 -13.93 -2.99
C ILE A 123 2.47 -13.78 -3.54
N LYS A 124 1.89 -12.59 -3.39
CA LYS A 124 0.56 -12.29 -3.93
C LYS A 124 0.54 -12.38 -5.46
N PHE A 125 1.57 -11.91 -6.14
CA PHE A 125 1.71 -12.10 -7.58
C PHE A 125 1.74 -13.59 -7.98
N MET A 126 2.40 -14.45 -7.20
CA MET A 126 2.36 -15.91 -7.41
C MET A 126 0.95 -16.49 -7.23
N LEU A 127 0.18 -16.00 -6.24
CA LEU A 127 -1.23 -16.39 -6.10
C LEU A 127 -2.06 -15.98 -7.32
N ILE A 128 -1.88 -14.75 -7.81
CA ILE A 128 -2.55 -14.24 -9.02
C ILE A 128 -2.22 -15.15 -10.22
N LEU A 129 -0.96 -15.55 -10.39
CA LEU A 129 -0.52 -16.48 -11.45
C LEU A 129 -1.23 -17.84 -11.36
N ILE A 130 -1.26 -18.45 -10.16
CA ILE A 130 -1.87 -19.77 -9.93
C ILE A 130 -3.37 -19.73 -10.25
N PHE A 131 -4.10 -18.77 -9.67
CA PHE A 131 -5.53 -18.66 -9.89
C PHE A 131 -5.88 -18.25 -11.32
N ALA A 132 -5.10 -17.39 -11.95
CA ALA A 132 -5.35 -17.03 -13.34
C ALA A 132 -5.12 -18.21 -14.29
N SER A 133 -4.15 -19.10 -13.98
CA SER A 133 -3.98 -20.34 -14.74
C SER A 133 -5.14 -21.32 -14.52
N LEU A 134 -5.77 -21.33 -13.34
CA LEU A 134 -6.92 -22.18 -13.04
C LEU A 134 -8.19 -21.75 -13.80
N PHE A 135 -8.36 -20.44 -13.99
CA PHE A 135 -9.52 -19.86 -14.68
C PHE A 135 -9.26 -19.48 -16.14
N ASP A 136 -8.10 -19.86 -16.69
CA ASP A 136 -7.64 -19.54 -18.06
C ASP A 136 -7.63 -18.03 -18.39
N MET A 137 -7.31 -17.19 -17.40
CA MET A 137 -7.28 -15.71 -17.51
C MET A 137 -5.84 -15.18 -17.63
N LYS A 138 -5.00 -15.80 -18.46
CA LYS A 138 -3.55 -15.50 -18.52
C LYS A 138 -3.25 -14.06 -18.96
N GLU A 139 -4.07 -13.51 -19.85
CA GLU A 139 -3.92 -12.13 -20.35
C GLU A 139 -4.25 -11.08 -19.28
N ALA A 140 -5.10 -11.42 -18.31
CA ALA A 140 -5.50 -10.52 -17.23
C ALA A 140 -4.45 -10.41 -16.10
N ILE A 141 -3.45 -11.30 -16.06
CA ILE A 141 -2.46 -11.38 -14.96
C ILE A 141 -1.63 -10.10 -14.85
N SER A 142 -1.01 -9.69 -15.97
CA SER A 142 -0.13 -8.51 -15.99
C SER A 142 -0.92 -7.24 -15.66
N ARG A 143 -2.13 -7.12 -16.23
CA ARG A 143 -3.01 -5.97 -16.02
C ARG A 143 -3.51 -5.90 -14.58
N HIS A 144 -3.97 -7.01 -14.01
CA HIS A 144 -4.39 -7.07 -12.61
C HIS A 144 -3.25 -6.64 -11.69
N PHE A 145 -2.05 -7.20 -11.87
CA PHE A 145 -0.91 -6.85 -11.03
C PHE A 145 -0.51 -5.37 -11.15
N ILE A 146 -0.42 -4.85 -12.37
CA ILE A 146 -0.09 -3.44 -12.62
C ILE A 146 -1.15 -2.53 -11.98
N ASP A 147 -2.43 -2.81 -12.19
CA ASP A 147 -3.51 -2.01 -11.60
C ASP A 147 -3.50 -2.03 -10.07
N MET A 148 -3.19 -3.19 -9.48
CA MET A 148 -3.02 -3.31 -8.03
C MET A 148 -1.90 -2.41 -7.51
N ILE A 149 -0.73 -2.42 -8.15
CA ILE A 149 0.42 -1.58 -7.76
C ILE A 149 0.11 -0.10 -7.97
N ASN A 150 -0.44 0.27 -9.12
CA ASN A 150 -0.76 1.65 -9.46
C ASN A 150 -1.74 2.27 -8.46
N ALA A 151 -2.82 1.54 -8.19
CA ALA A 151 -3.84 2.00 -7.25
C ALA A 151 -3.25 2.15 -5.84
N SER A 152 -2.45 1.18 -5.40
CA SER A 152 -1.84 1.20 -4.07
C SER A 152 -0.82 2.33 -3.95
N LEU A 153 0.08 2.50 -4.91
CA LEU A 153 1.09 3.56 -4.91
C LEU A 153 0.42 4.94 -4.80
N PHE A 154 -0.59 5.21 -5.62
CA PHE A 154 -1.28 6.50 -5.59
C PHE A 154 -2.00 6.75 -4.27
N PHE A 155 -2.74 5.77 -3.75
CA PHE A 155 -3.44 5.91 -2.48
C PHE A 155 -2.48 6.11 -1.31
N PHE A 156 -1.43 5.31 -1.24
CA PHE A 156 -0.44 5.42 -0.16
C PHE A 156 0.43 6.67 -0.28
N LEU A 157 0.62 7.23 -1.47
CA LEU A 157 1.19 8.57 -1.64
C LEU A 157 0.30 9.64 -0.98
N ILE A 158 -1.01 9.61 -1.22
CA ILE A 158 -1.95 10.56 -0.60
C ILE A 158 -1.94 10.40 0.93
N MET A 159 -2.01 9.17 1.42
CA MET A 159 -1.95 8.88 2.86
C MET A 159 -0.63 9.35 3.47
N LEU A 160 0.49 9.10 2.79
CA LEU A 160 1.82 9.56 3.23
C LEU A 160 1.87 11.08 3.33
N LEU A 161 1.34 11.81 2.35
CA LEU A 161 1.27 13.28 2.41
C LEU A 161 0.38 13.76 3.55
N PHE A 162 -0.78 13.13 3.73
CA PHE A 162 -1.72 13.47 4.81
C PHE A 162 -1.11 13.24 6.21
N LEU A 163 -0.54 12.05 6.45
CA LEU A 163 0.11 11.72 7.73
C LEU A 163 1.40 12.54 7.93
N GLY A 164 2.14 12.84 6.85
CA GLY A 164 3.30 13.71 6.88
C GLY A 164 2.95 15.14 7.31
N LEU A 165 1.84 15.69 6.81
CA LEU A 165 1.35 17.00 7.24
C LEU A 165 0.94 17.00 8.72
N ILE A 166 0.33 15.92 9.21
CA ILE A 166 0.01 15.77 10.63
C ILE A 166 1.29 15.76 11.47
N SER A 167 2.30 14.99 11.05
CA SER A 167 3.60 14.90 11.74
C SER A 167 4.35 16.25 11.80
N LEU A 168 4.26 17.05 10.73
CA LEU A 168 4.87 18.39 10.68
C LEU A 168 4.09 19.43 11.50
N SER A 169 2.79 19.21 11.70
CA SER A 169 1.97 20.08 12.52
C SER A 169 2.31 19.88 14.00
N SER A 170 2.29 20.94 14.80
CA SER A 170 2.33 20.82 16.28
C SER A 170 1.05 20.23 16.87
N PHE A 171 0.16 19.72 16.00
CA PHE A 171 -1.10 19.10 16.35
C PHE A 171 -0.86 17.71 16.92
N ILE A 172 -1.17 17.51 18.20
CA ILE A 172 -1.19 16.18 18.81
C ILE A 172 -2.33 15.41 18.14
N PRO A 173 -2.05 14.32 17.41
CA PRO A 173 -3.09 13.59 16.68
C PRO A 173 -4.11 13.04 17.68
N ASN A 174 -5.35 13.53 17.59
CA ASN A 174 -6.46 12.90 18.31
C ASN A 174 -6.58 11.44 17.81
N PRO A 175 -6.69 10.44 18.70
CA PRO A 175 -6.80 9.03 18.33
C PRO A 175 -7.89 8.74 17.30
N GLN A 176 -8.96 9.56 17.27
CA GLN A 176 -10.02 9.47 16.27
C GLN A 176 -9.53 9.61 14.83
N TYR A 177 -8.52 10.46 14.55
CA TYR A 177 -7.97 10.62 13.20
C TYR A 177 -7.20 9.39 12.76
N VAL A 178 -6.51 8.73 13.69
CA VAL A 178 -5.73 7.52 13.43
C VAL A 178 -6.68 6.35 13.13
N HIS A 179 -7.74 6.19 13.91
CA HIS A 179 -8.80 5.22 13.63
C HIS A 179 -9.47 5.48 12.28
N ALA A 180 -9.76 6.75 11.95
CA ALA A 180 -10.31 7.11 10.65
C ALA A 180 -9.34 6.77 9.51
N ALA A 181 -8.04 7.01 9.66
CA ALA A 181 -7.03 6.67 8.65
C ALA A 181 -6.95 5.15 8.41
N VAL A 182 -6.98 4.34 9.49
CA VAL A 182 -7.05 2.87 9.39
C VAL A 182 -8.32 2.43 8.66
N LEU A 183 -9.48 2.97 9.04
CA LEU A 183 -10.77 2.64 8.42
C LEU A 183 -10.76 2.99 6.93
N VAL A 184 -10.23 4.17 6.56
CA VAL A 184 -10.08 4.58 5.16
C VAL A 184 -9.13 3.65 4.40
N ALA A 185 -8.03 3.20 5.01
CA ALA A 185 -7.13 2.22 4.41
C ALA A 185 -7.81 0.86 4.16
N ILE A 186 -8.62 0.37 5.12
CA ILE A 186 -9.40 -0.86 4.96
C ILE A 186 -10.43 -0.72 3.83
N LEU A 187 -11.21 0.36 3.84
CA LEU A 187 -12.19 0.65 2.78
C LEU A 187 -11.52 0.76 1.41
N PHE A 188 -10.33 1.35 1.34
CA PHE A 188 -9.55 1.45 0.11
C PHE A 188 -9.20 0.06 -0.46
N TYR A 189 -8.82 -0.90 0.37
CA TYR A 189 -8.51 -2.24 -0.13
C TYR A 189 -9.74 -2.94 -0.74
N TYR A 190 -10.92 -2.78 -0.15
CA TYR A 190 -12.18 -3.28 -0.74
C TYR A 190 -12.51 -2.54 -2.04
N TYR A 191 -12.38 -1.21 -2.05
CA TYR A 191 -12.58 -0.38 -3.24
C TYR A 191 -11.64 -0.79 -4.38
N ARG A 192 -10.36 -1.05 -4.09
CA ARG A 192 -9.38 -1.53 -5.06
C ARG A 192 -9.81 -2.87 -5.68
N GLY A 193 -10.27 -3.81 -4.86
CA GLY A 193 -10.81 -5.09 -5.35
C GLY A 193 -12.01 -4.90 -6.29
N LEU A 194 -12.92 -4.00 -5.94
CA LEU A 194 -14.06 -3.63 -6.78
C LEU A 194 -13.63 -2.95 -8.09
N LEU A 195 -12.64 -2.07 -8.04
CA LEU A 195 -12.09 -1.39 -9.22
C LEU A 195 -11.50 -2.38 -10.21
N ILE A 196 -10.70 -3.33 -9.72
CA ILE A 196 -10.12 -4.41 -10.52
C ILE A 196 -11.25 -5.26 -11.13
N TYR A 197 -12.28 -5.60 -10.34
CA TYR A 197 -13.45 -6.34 -10.83
C TYR A 197 -14.15 -5.65 -11.99
N VAL A 198 -14.44 -4.34 -11.88
CA VAL A 198 -15.09 -3.59 -12.95
C VAL A 198 -14.22 -3.54 -14.21
N ARG A 199 -12.89 -3.46 -14.07
CA ARG A 199 -11.97 -3.46 -15.21
C ARG A 199 -11.93 -4.80 -15.94
N LEU A 200 -11.81 -5.91 -15.20
CA LEU A 200 -11.83 -7.24 -15.78
C LEU A 200 -13.18 -7.54 -16.47
N LEU A 201 -14.30 -7.06 -15.91
CA LEU A 201 -15.61 -7.20 -16.56
C LEU A 201 -15.68 -6.50 -17.92
N ASN A 202 -15.02 -5.35 -18.07
CA ASN A 202 -15.04 -4.57 -19.30
C ASN A 202 -14.22 -5.22 -20.44
N GLU A 203 -13.31 -6.13 -20.12
CA GLU A 203 -12.50 -6.86 -21.11
C GLU A 203 -13.24 -7.98 -21.84
N ARG A 204 -14.48 -8.31 -21.42
CA ARG A 204 -15.41 -9.28 -22.06
C ARG A 204 -14.84 -10.66 -22.43
N ALA A 205 -13.69 -11.06 -21.90
CA ALA A 205 -13.08 -12.35 -22.23
C ALA A 205 -13.77 -13.54 -21.55
N HIS A 206 -14.40 -13.35 -20.39
CA HIS A 206 -14.91 -14.45 -19.55
C HIS A 206 -16.28 -14.17 -18.91
N SER A 207 -16.97 -15.23 -18.46
CA SER A 207 -18.23 -15.10 -17.73
C SER A 207 -18.04 -14.36 -16.40
N LYS A 208 -19.03 -13.54 -16.05
CA LYS A 208 -19.04 -12.70 -14.83
C LYS A 208 -18.80 -13.51 -13.54
N LEU A 209 -19.26 -14.75 -13.51
CA LEU A 209 -19.09 -15.68 -12.39
C LEU A 209 -17.61 -16.07 -12.18
N TYR A 210 -16.87 -16.36 -13.26
CA TYR A 210 -15.45 -16.71 -13.16
C TYR A 210 -14.62 -15.53 -12.68
N ILE A 211 -14.91 -14.32 -13.18
CA ILE A 211 -14.21 -13.09 -12.77
C ILE A 211 -14.46 -12.80 -11.28
N PHE A 212 -15.69 -12.99 -10.81
CA PHE A 212 -16.03 -12.82 -9.40
C PHE A 212 -15.27 -13.83 -8.52
N SER A 213 -15.33 -15.12 -8.83
CA SER A 213 -14.63 -16.16 -8.07
C SER A 213 -13.11 -15.95 -8.05
N TYR A 214 -12.53 -15.54 -9.17
CA TYR A 214 -11.11 -15.20 -9.29
C TYR A 214 -10.70 -14.09 -8.31
N ILE A 215 -11.41 -12.95 -8.33
CA ILE A 215 -11.10 -11.80 -7.46
C ILE A 215 -11.37 -12.11 -6.00
N CYS A 216 -12.40 -12.89 -5.73
CA CYS A 216 -12.66 -13.38 -4.38
C CYS A 216 -11.49 -14.18 -3.84
N ALA A 217 -10.91 -15.08 -4.64
CA ALA A 217 -9.77 -15.89 -4.23
C ALA A 217 -8.46 -15.08 -4.07
N THR A 218 -8.22 -14.09 -4.93
CA THR A 218 -6.93 -13.36 -4.96
C THR A 218 -6.89 -12.11 -4.08
N GLU A 219 -8.03 -11.45 -3.84
CA GLU A 219 -8.10 -10.16 -3.13
C GLU A 219 -8.99 -10.23 -1.87
N LEU A 220 -10.27 -10.59 -2.03
CA LEU A 220 -11.24 -10.47 -0.94
C LEU A 220 -11.02 -11.50 0.17
N ALA A 221 -10.80 -12.78 -0.17
CA ALA A 221 -10.61 -13.83 0.82
C ALA A 221 -9.36 -13.61 1.68
N PRO A 222 -8.15 -13.38 1.11
CA PRO A 222 -6.96 -13.08 1.92
C PRO A 222 -7.14 -11.86 2.83
N LEU A 223 -7.84 -10.83 2.34
CA LEU A 223 -8.12 -9.64 3.12
C LEU A 223 -9.08 -9.92 4.29
N THR A 224 -10.19 -10.62 4.04
CA THR A 224 -11.15 -10.96 5.10
C THR A 224 -10.54 -11.86 6.16
N ILE A 225 -9.72 -12.84 5.76
CA ILE A 225 -8.99 -13.71 6.68
C ILE A 225 -8.02 -12.88 7.52
N GLY A 226 -7.25 -11.98 6.89
CA GLY A 226 -6.34 -11.08 7.58
C GLY A 226 -7.06 -10.20 8.62
N LEU A 227 -8.19 -9.59 8.26
CA LEU A 227 -8.98 -8.78 9.18
C LEU A 227 -9.52 -9.60 10.37
N VAL A 228 -10.08 -10.77 10.12
CA VAL A 228 -10.61 -11.65 11.18
C VAL A 228 -9.49 -12.05 12.15
N LEU A 229 -8.30 -12.40 11.64
CA LEU A 229 -7.16 -12.73 12.49
C LEU A 229 -6.72 -11.55 13.37
N ILE A 230 -6.67 -10.34 12.80
CA ILE A 230 -6.31 -9.12 13.54
C ILE A 230 -7.35 -8.82 14.63
N PHE A 231 -8.64 -8.86 14.31
CA PHE A 231 -9.70 -8.60 15.28
C PHE A 231 -9.73 -9.66 16.39
N ASN A 232 -9.54 -10.94 16.05
CA ASN A 232 -9.55 -12.02 17.03
C ASN A 232 -8.29 -12.03 17.92
N SER A 233 -7.16 -11.47 17.46
CA SER A 233 -5.96 -11.30 18.30
C SER A 233 -6.05 -10.17 19.33
N GLN A 234 -7.09 -9.34 19.28
CA GLN A 234 -7.34 -8.24 20.24
C GLN A 234 -8.37 -8.63 21.33
N ILE A 235 -8.87 -9.87 21.31
CA ILE A 235 -9.74 -10.48 22.33
C ILE A 235 -8.89 -11.48 23.12
#